data_AF-A0A091TA29-F1
#
_entry.id   AF-A0A091TA29-F1
#
_cell.length_a   1.000
_cell.length_b   1.000
_cell.length_c   1.000
_cell.angle_alpha   90.00
_cell.angle_beta   90.00
_cell.angle_gamma   90.00
#
_symmetry.space_group_name_H-M   'P 1'
#
loop_
_entity.id
_entity.type
_entity.pdbx_description
1 polymer ?
#
loop_
_entity_poly.entity_id
_entity_poly.type
_entity_poly.pdbx_seq_one_letter_code
_entity_poly.pdbx_strand_id
1 'polypeptide(L)' 'QACDRDQQCGGGMCCAVSLWIRSLRVCTPMGNLGEECHPLSHRVSTS' A
#
# COMPACT_ATOMS: atom_id res chain seq x y z
N GLN A 1 11.42 -0.60 1.47
CA GLN A 1 11.66 -2.04 1.26
C GLN A 1 10.77 -2.53 0.12
N ALA A 2 11.30 -3.36 -0.78
CA ALA A 2 10.50 -4.00 -1.82
C ALA A 2 9.64 -5.13 -1.21
N CYS A 3 8.46 -5.36 -1.77
CA CYS A 3 7.48 -6.33 -1.28
C CYS A 3 6.65 -6.89 -2.43
N ASP A 4 6.00 -8.03 -2.22
CA ASP A 4 4.98 -8.57 -3.12
C ASP A 4 3.58 -8.57 -2.47
N ARG A 5 3.54 -8.71 -1.13
CA ARG A 5 2.33 -8.77 -0.29
C ARG A 5 2.45 -7.90 0.95
N ASP A 6 1.31 -7.47 1.49
CA ASP A 6 1.22 -6.59 2.66
C ASP A 6 1.89 -7.17 3.92
N GLN A 7 1.89 -8.50 4.08
CA GLN A 7 2.50 -9.19 5.24
C GLN A 7 4.01 -9.01 5.35
N GLN A 8 4.68 -8.61 4.27
CA GLN A 8 6.11 -8.30 4.27
C GLN A 8 6.40 -6.88 4.79
N CYS A 9 5.36 -6.05 4.95
CA CYS A 9 5.44 -4.70 5.44
C CYS A 9 5.08 -4.63 6.94
N GLY A 10 5.52 -3.56 7.60
CA GLY A 10 5.19 -3.33 9.00
C GLY A 10 3.73 -2.94 9.21
N GLY A 11 3.27 -2.98 10.47
CA GLY A 11 1.95 -2.46 10.84
C GLY A 11 1.77 -1.01 10.40
N GLY A 12 0.59 -0.66 9.88
CA GLY A 12 0.35 0.68 9.33
C GLY A 12 0.73 0.85 7.85
N MET A 13 1.25 -0.20 7.20
CA MET A 13 1.73 -0.16 5.81
C MET A 13 1.03 -1.20 4.94
N CYS A 14 1.04 -0.96 3.62
CA CYS A 14 0.65 -1.92 2.61
C CYS A 14 1.71 -1.99 1.49
N CYS A 15 1.61 -3.02 0.65
CA CYS A 15 2.49 -3.22 -0.49
C CYS A 15 1.88 -2.61 -1.76
N ALA A 16 2.39 -1.47 -2.21
CA ALA A 16 1.85 -0.73 -3.36
C ALA A 16 2.83 -0.64 -4.53
N VAL A 17 2.31 -0.41 -5.73
CA VAL A 17 3.10 -0.23 -6.95
C VAL A 17 3.82 1.13 -6.95
N SER A 18 5.06 1.16 -7.43
CA SER A 18 5.80 2.40 -7.66
C SER A 18 5.31 3.09 -8.93
N LEU A 19 5.08 4.40 -8.84
CA LEU A 19 4.72 5.24 -10.00
C LEU A 19 5.92 5.52 -10.93
N TRP A 20 7.14 5.40 -10.41
CA TRP A 20 8.36 5.82 -11.10
C TRP A 20 9.12 4.66 -11.74
N ILE A 21 8.98 3.45 -11.19
CA ILE A 21 9.75 2.28 -11.61
C ILE A 21 8.78 1.15 -11.90
N ARG A 22 8.74 0.71 -13.15
CA ARG A 22 7.88 -0.37 -13.60
C ARG A 22 8.23 -1.68 -12.86
N SER A 23 7.19 -2.44 -12.51
CA SER A 23 7.30 -3.74 -11.81
C SER A 23 7.90 -3.67 -10.40
N LEU A 24 8.18 -2.48 -9.86
CA LEU A 24 8.59 -2.33 -8.47
C LEU A 24 7.37 -2.11 -7.59
N ARG A 25 7.30 -2.84 -6.50
CA ARG A 25 6.37 -2.61 -5.39
C ARG A 25 7.15 -2.30 -4.13
N VAL A 26 6.62 -1.40 -3.32
CA VAL A 26 7.27 -0.95 -2.09
C VAL A 26 6.25 -0.84 -0.96
N CYS A 27 6.71 -1.06 0.26
CA CYS A 27 5.90 -0.77 1.44
C CYS A 27 5.61 0.73 1.49
N THR A 28 4.33 1.08 1.47
CA THR A 28 3.82 2.44 1.58
C THR A 28 2.96 2.57 2.84
N PRO A 29 2.95 3.73 3.52
CA PRO A 29 1.97 4.00 4.55
C PRO A 29 0.53 3.88 4.01
N MET A 30 -0.38 3.38 4.82
CA MET A 30 -1.80 3.44 4.52
C MET A 30 -2.31 4.89 4.60
N GLY A 31 -3.30 5.23 3.78
CA GLY A 31 -3.95 6.54 3.83
C GLY A 31 -4.77 6.73 5.10
N ASN A 32 -4.87 7.98 5.56
CA ASN A 32 -5.68 8.41 6.69
C ASN A 32 -7.06 8.86 6.25
N LEU A 33 -7.95 9.08 7.22
CA LEU A 33 -9.28 9.62 6.97
C LEU A 33 -9.19 10.99 6.28
N GLY A 34 -9.88 11.13 5.14
CA GLY A 34 -9.90 12.36 4.36
C GLY A 34 -8.75 12.51 3.35
N GLU A 35 -7.79 11.58 3.35
CA GLU A 35 -6.78 11.54 2.29
C GLU A 35 -7.35 10.94 1.01
N GLU A 36 -6.86 11.44 -0.12
CA GLU A 36 -7.25 10.93 -1.43
C GLU A 36 -6.68 9.51 -1.59
N CYS A 37 -7.57 8.57 -1.92
CA CYS A 37 -7.20 7.20 -2.23
C CYS A 37 -7.65 6.85 -3.65
N HIS A 38 -6.85 6.05 -4.33
CA HIS A 38 -7.24 5.54 -5.64
C HIS A 38 -8.45 4.61 -5.48
N PRO A 39 -9.50 4.71 -6.32
CA PRO A 39 -10.75 3.95 -6.14
C PRO A 39 -10.58 2.43 -6.25
N LEU A 40 -9.49 1.97 -6.89
CA LEU A 40 -9.14 0.55 -6.98
C LEU A 40 -8.24 0.05 -5.84
N SER A 41 -7.88 0.90 -4.88
CA SER A 41 -7.14 0.47 -3.70
C SER A 41 -8.00 -0.46 -2.85
N HIS A 42 -7.42 -1.56 -2.38
CA HIS A 42 -8.09 -2.46 -1.45
C HIS A 42 -8.40 -1.71 -0.15
N ARG A 43 -9.66 -1.77 0.28
CA ARG A 43 -10.04 -1.31 1.61
C ARG A 43 -9.44 -2.24 2.65
N VAL A 44 -8.82 -1.66 3.66
CA VAL A 44 -8.42 -2.40 4.86
C VAL A 44 -9.70 -2.82 5.55
N SER A 45 -10.04 -4.11 5.46
CA SER A 45 -11.20 -4.64 6.16
C SER A 45 -10.83 -4.74 7.64
N THR A 46 -11.36 -3.84 8.47
CA THR A 46 -11.25 -3.95 9.92
C THR A 46 -12.15 -5.10 10.36
N SER A 47 -11.57 -6.29 10.56
CA SER A 47 -12.17 -7.34 11.37
C SER A 47 -11.97 -7.06 12.85
#